data_AF-A0A251QB00-F1
#
_entry.id   AF-A0A251QB00-F1
#
_cell.length_a   1.000
_cell.length_b   1.000
_cell.length_c   1.000
_cell.angle_alpha   90.00
_cell.angle_beta   90.00
_cell.angle_gamma   90.00
#
_symmetry.space_group_name_H-M   'P 1'
#
loop_
_entity.id
_entity.type
_entity.pdbx_description
1 polymer ?
#
loop_
_entity_poly.entity_id
_entity_poly.type
_entity_poly.pdbx_seq_one_letter_code
_entity_poly.pdbx_strand_id
1 'polypeptide(L)'
;MLGAGYLSFYSFLESVNYQGFFDFDESSPDEFDSANPYKDPVSMLDTREHTVREKWIDIEKAKIIREKLYWCYCIEGVNHLQKYYHLVH
;
A
#
# COMPACT_ATOMS: atom_id res chain seq x y z
N MET A 1 -31.64 -9.21 34.57
CA MET A 1 -31.50 -7.83 34.05
C MET A 1 -30.15 -7.66 33.33
N LEU A 2 -29.90 -8.39 32.24
CA LEU A 2 -28.67 -8.26 31.42
C LEU A 2 -28.99 -8.01 29.93
N GLY A 3 -30.20 -7.53 29.62
CA GLY A 3 -30.67 -7.44 28.24
C GLY A 3 -30.40 -6.09 27.54
N ALA A 4 -30.48 -4.98 28.27
CA ALA A 4 -30.45 -3.64 27.65
C ALA A 4 -29.03 -3.10 27.39
N GLY A 5 -28.07 -3.37 28.29
CA GLY A 5 -26.69 -2.89 28.15
C GLY A 5 -25.91 -3.59 27.04
N TYR A 6 -26.16 -4.89 26.84
CA TYR A 6 -25.50 -5.69 25.81
C TYR A 6 -25.93 -5.28 24.39
N LEU A 7 -27.22 -4.95 24.21
CA LEU A 7 -27.75 -4.46 22.94
C LEU A 7 -27.19 -3.07 22.58
N SER A 8 -27.07 -2.16 23.55
CA SER A 8 -26.45 -0.84 23.33
C SER A 8 -24.97 -0.94 22.93
N PHE A 9 -24.22 -1.86 23.54
CA PHE A 9 -22.83 -2.13 23.20
C PHE A 9 -22.68 -2.80 21.82
N TYR A 10 -23.57 -3.71 21.45
CA TYR A 10 -23.59 -4.31 20.11
C TYR A 10 -23.95 -3.31 19.02
N SER A 11 -24.92 -2.43 19.25
CA SER A 11 -25.24 -1.35 18.31
C SER A 11 -24.11 -0.32 18.19
N PHE A 12 -23.33 -0.11 19.26
CA PHE A 12 -22.10 0.70 19.22
C PHE A 12 -20.97 -0.01 18.46
N LEU A 13 -20.81 -1.32 18.62
CA LEU A 13 -19.83 -2.08 17.83
C LEU A 13 -20.22 -2.18 16.34
N GLU A 14 -21.52 -2.22 16.01
CA GLU A 14 -22.02 -2.09 14.63
C GLU A 14 -21.75 -0.71 14.03
N SER A 15 -21.79 0.37 14.84
CA SER A 15 -21.48 1.73 14.37
C SER A 15 -19.97 2.01 14.23
N VAL A 16 -19.12 1.16 14.80
CA VAL A 16 -17.64 1.22 14.68
C VAL A 16 -17.13 0.43 13.46
N ASN A 17 -18.00 -0.21 12.69
CA ASN A 17 -17.63 -0.78 11.38
C ASN A 17 -17.65 0.31 10.29
N TYR A 18 -16.84 1.35 10.47
CA TYR A 18 -16.44 2.24 9.39
C TYR A 18 -15.35 1.55 8.60
N GLN A 19 -15.72 0.61 7.73
CA GLN A 19 -14.87 0.25 6.61
C GLN A 19 -14.93 1.42 5.62
N GLY A 20 -14.20 2.49 5.92
CA GLY A 20 -14.02 3.62 5.02
C GLY A 20 -13.35 3.11 3.76
N PHE A 21 -14.13 2.93 2.70
CA PHE A 21 -13.62 2.67 1.37
C PHE A 21 -12.94 3.95 0.90
N PHE A 22 -11.60 3.95 0.97
CA PHE A 22 -10.77 5.04 0.49
C PHE A 22 -10.31 4.68 -0.91
N ASP A 23 -10.93 5.31 -1.91
CA ASP A 23 -10.47 5.21 -3.29
C ASP A 23 -9.23 6.10 -3.46
N PHE A 24 -8.13 5.48 -3.87
CA PHE A 24 -6.94 6.21 -4.29
C PHE A 24 -7.10 6.53 -5.78
N ASP A 25 -7.01 7.82 -6.14
CA ASP A 25 -6.95 8.22 -7.56
C ASP A 25 -5.59 7.82 -8.13
N GLU A 26 -5.58 6.79 -8.99
CA GLU A 26 -4.41 6.20 -9.65
C GLU A 26 -4.25 6.71 -11.09
N SER A 27 -4.59 7.97 -11.35
CA SER A 27 -4.37 8.57 -12.68
C SER A 27 -2.94 9.04 -12.83
N SER A 28 -2.32 8.66 -13.95
CA SER A 28 -1.05 9.27 -14.38
C SER A 28 -1.30 10.72 -14.82
N PRO A 29 -0.40 11.66 -14.47
CA PRO A 29 -0.56 13.06 -14.86
C PRO A 29 -0.41 13.23 -16.38
N ASP A 30 -1.25 14.08 -16.97
CA ASP A 30 -1.19 14.42 -18.40
C ASP A 30 -0.06 15.45 -18.69
N GLU A 31 0.60 15.24 -19.84
CA GLU A 31 1.53 16.16 -20.54
C GLU A 31 2.57 16.92 -19.68
N PHE A 32 3.49 16.22 -19.02
CA PHE A 32 4.73 16.84 -18.51
C PHE A 32 5.80 16.98 -19.61
N ASP A 33 6.11 18.21 -20.02
CA ASP A 33 7.22 18.51 -20.93
C ASP A 33 8.56 18.48 -20.19
N SER A 34 9.25 17.34 -20.28
CA SER A 34 10.59 17.15 -19.68
C SER A 34 11.66 18.12 -20.20
N ALA A 35 11.49 18.69 -21.40
CA ALA A 35 12.45 19.62 -21.98
C ALA A 35 12.33 21.05 -21.40
N ASN A 36 11.14 21.42 -20.92
CA ASN A 36 10.90 22.72 -20.28
C ASN A 36 10.05 22.60 -19.00
N PRO A 37 10.64 22.12 -17.89
CA PRO A 37 9.92 21.75 -16.67
C PRO A 37 9.34 22.93 -15.88
N TYR A 38 9.71 24.18 -16.20
CA TYR A 38 9.28 25.37 -15.47
C TYR A 38 8.19 26.18 -16.19
N LYS A 39 7.71 25.70 -17.35
CA LYS A 39 6.72 26.40 -18.16
C LYS A 39 5.34 26.44 -17.51
N ASP A 40 4.96 25.36 -16.82
CA ASP A 40 3.71 25.25 -16.08
C ASP A 40 3.99 24.77 -14.64
N PRO A 41 3.76 25.61 -13.61
CA PRO A 41 3.99 25.22 -12.23
C PRO A 41 3.02 24.13 -11.74
N VAL A 42 1.83 23.98 -12.34
CA VAL A 42 0.84 22.98 -11.91
C VAL A 42 1.28 21.59 -12.34
N SER A 43 1.53 21.39 -13.64
CA SER A 43 2.03 20.13 -14.20
C SER A 43 3.33 19.63 -13.52
N MET A 44 4.21 20.55 -13.12
CA MET A 44 5.44 20.21 -12.38
C MET A 44 5.16 19.59 -11.00
N LEU A 45 4.14 20.07 -10.28
CA LEU A 45 3.78 19.55 -8.96
C LEU A 45 3.10 18.19 -9.07
N ASP A 46 2.15 18.04 -9.98
CA ASP A 46 1.42 16.78 -10.22
C ASP A 46 2.39 15.65 -10.57
N THR A 47 3.38 15.93 -11.42
CA THR A 47 4.42 14.97 -11.81
C THR A 47 5.32 14.58 -10.64
N ARG A 48 5.64 15.51 -9.73
CA ARG A 48 6.44 15.22 -8.53
C ARG A 48 5.68 14.31 -7.57
N GLU A 49 4.40 14.59 -7.36
CA GLU A 49 3.54 13.75 -6.52
C GLU A 49 3.43 12.34 -7.10
N HIS A 50 3.19 12.22 -8.40
CA HIS A 50 3.17 10.92 -9.08
C HIS A 50 4.51 10.18 -8.98
N THR A 51 5.63 10.87 -9.24
CA THR A 51 6.97 10.27 -9.12
C THR A 51 7.25 9.77 -7.71
N VAL A 52 6.81 10.51 -6.69
CA VAL A 52 6.95 10.07 -5.30
C VAL A 52 6.09 8.83 -5.06
N ARG A 53 4.83 8.80 -5.53
CA ARG A 53 3.96 7.61 -5.43
C ARG A 53 4.58 6.37 -6.06
N GLU A 54 5.13 6.46 -7.27
CA GLU A 54 5.81 5.33 -7.92
C GLU A 54 6.99 4.80 -7.08
N LYS A 55 7.79 5.70 -6.49
CA LYS A 55 8.86 5.30 -5.57
C LYS A 55 8.33 4.59 -4.33
N TRP A 56 7.19 5.02 -3.79
CA TRP A 56 6.54 4.34 -2.68
C TRP A 56 6.02 2.96 -3.09
N ILE A 57 5.46 2.81 -4.30
CA ILE A 57 5.01 1.53 -4.84
C ILE A 57 6.19 0.55 -4.90
N ASP A 58 7.35 0.97 -5.38
CA ASP A 58 8.54 0.12 -5.44
C ASP A 58 9.07 -0.26 -4.05
N ILE A 59 9.04 0.68 -3.09
CA ILE A 59 9.38 0.41 -1.70
C ILE A 59 8.41 -0.63 -1.10
N GLU A 60 7.11 -0.50 -1.36
CA GLU A 60 6.10 -1.41 -0.81
C GLU A 60 6.20 -2.81 -1.44
N LYS A 61 6.45 -2.90 -2.75
CA LYS A 61 6.79 -4.17 -3.42
C LYS A 61 8.00 -4.84 -2.77
N ALA A 62 9.05 -4.08 -2.46
CA ALA A 62 10.23 -4.61 -1.78
C ALA A 62 9.93 -5.08 -0.34
N LYS A 63 9.05 -4.40 0.39
CA LYS A 63 8.59 -4.84 1.72
C LYS A 63 7.81 -6.15 1.65
N ILE A 64 6.90 -6.29 0.70
CA ILE A 64 6.14 -7.53 0.48
C ILE A 64 7.10 -8.71 0.23
N ILE A 65 8.12 -8.51 -0.62
CA ILE A 65 9.14 -9.54 -0.87
C ILE A 65 9.90 -9.88 0.42
N ARG A 66 10.31 -8.88 1.21
CA ARG A 66 11.00 -9.09 2.49
C ARG A 66 10.16 -9.88 3.49
N GLU A 67 8.88 -9.60 3.58
CA GLU A 67 7.96 -10.35 4.46
C GLU A 67 7.81 -11.81 4.01
N LYS A 68 7.64 -12.04 2.70
CA LYS A 68 7.60 -13.40 2.13
C LYS A 68 8.88 -14.18 2.39
N LEU A 69 10.04 -13.53 2.29
CA LEU A 69 11.33 -14.14 2.60
C LEU A 69 11.47 -14.50 4.08
N TYR A 70 11.00 -13.63 4.98
CA TYR A 70 10.97 -13.94 6.41
C TYR A 70 10.11 -15.17 6.71
N TRP A 71 8.90 -15.23 6.15
CA TRP A 71 8.01 -16.38 6.32
C TRP A 71 8.61 -17.68 5.76
N CYS A 72 9.25 -17.61 4.61
CA CYS A 72 9.97 -18.73 4.02
C CYS A 72 11.03 -19.28 4.98
N TYR A 73 11.85 -18.42 5.58
CA TYR A 73 12.86 -18.82 6.55
C TYR A 73 12.23 -19.51 7.77
N CYS A 74 11.12 -18.97 8.29
CA CYS A 74 10.41 -19.55 9.44
C CYS A 74 9.78 -20.92 9.15
N ILE A 75 9.29 -21.16 7.92
CA ILE A 75 8.59 -22.40 7.56
C ILE A 75 9.58 -23.52 7.16
N GLU A 76 10.60 -23.20 6.37
CA GLU A 76 11.45 -24.22 5.74
C GLU A 76 12.77 -24.47 6.44
N GLY A 77 13.21 -23.55 7.30
CA GLY A 77 14.50 -23.63 7.96
C GLY A 77 15.65 -23.66 6.95
N VAL A 78 16.38 -24.77 6.84
CA VAL A 78 17.62 -24.87 6.06
C VAL A 78 17.38 -24.85 4.54
N ASN A 79 16.18 -25.20 4.04
CA ASN A 79 15.93 -25.35 2.59
C ASN A 79 15.46 -24.07 1.86
N HIS A 80 15.38 -22.94 2.55
CA HIS A 80 14.81 -21.69 2.00
C HIS A 80 15.50 -21.21 0.71
N LEU A 81 16.81 -21.46 0.57
CA LEU A 81 17.61 -21.03 -0.58
C LEU A 81 17.24 -21.73 -1.90
N GLN A 82 16.92 -23.02 -1.86
CA GLN A 82 16.65 -23.79 -3.09
C GLN A 82 15.26 -23.51 -3.65
N LYS A 83 14.28 -23.27 -2.78
CA LYS A 83 12.88 -23.12 -3.17
C LYS A 83 12.50 -21.68 -3.54
N TYR A 84 13.18 -20.68 -3.00
CA TYR A 84 12.79 -19.26 -3.15
C TYR A 84 13.81 -18.37 -3.86
N TYR A 85 14.81 -18.94 -4.53
CA TYR A 85 15.74 -18.23 -5.42
C TYR A 85 15.02 -17.26 -6.40
N HIS A 86 13.86 -17.66 -6.91
CA HIS A 86 13.09 -16.90 -7.89
C HIS A 86 12.42 -15.62 -7.34
N LEU A 87 12.39 -15.41 -6.02
CA LEU A 87 11.80 -14.19 -5.42
C LEU A 87 12.83 -13.07 -5.21
N VAL A 88 14.12 -13.37 -5.36
CA VAL A 88 15.23 -12.45 -5.06
C VAL A 88 15.77 -11.75 -6.33
N HIS A 89 15.40 -12.26 -7.51
CA HIS A 89 15.77 -11.72 -8.83
C HIS A 89 14.59 -11.04 -9.51
#